data_AF-A0A6V7JM40-F1
#
_entry.id   AF-A0A6V7JM40-F1
#
_cell.length_a   1.000
_cell.length_b   1.000
_cell.length_c   1.000
_cell.angle_alpha   90.00
_cell.angle_beta   90.00
_cell.angle_gamma   90.00
#
_symmetry.space_group_name_H-M   'P 1'
#
loop_
_entity.id
_entity.type
_entity.pdbx_description
1 polymer ?
#
loop_
_entity_poly.entity_id
_entity_poly.type
_entity_poly.pdbx_seq_one_letter_code
_entity_poly.pdbx_strand_id
1 'polypeptide(L)' 'ILSLYLKNKLDYSDDTATVVYHVFTMFVYFFPLFGAMLADSVLGKFKTIFYLSIVYALGQLLLSAASVPTLGLPI' A
#
# COMPACT_ATOMS: atom_id res chain seq x y z
N ILE A 1 -9.63 -2.78 -6.97
CA ILE A 1 -9.10 -1.53 -7.58
C ILE A 1 -7.65 -1.65 -8.04
N LEU A 2 -6.73 -2.27 -7.29
CA LEU A 2 -5.31 -2.37 -7.65
C LEU A 2 -5.08 -3.19 -8.94
N SER A 3 -5.67 -4.39 -9.04
CA SER A 3 -5.58 -5.21 -10.26
C SER A 3 -6.16 -4.51 -11.50
N LEU A 4 -7.26 -3.77 -11.31
CA LEU A 4 -7.88 -2.97 -12.37
C LEU A 4 -6.97 -1.82 -12.80
N TYR A 5 -6.26 -1.18 -11.87
CA TYR A 5 -5.31 -0.11 -12.18
C TYR A 5 -4.08 -0.65 -12.93
N LEU A 6 -3.51 -1.78 -12.48
CA LEU A 6 -2.39 -2.45 -13.16
C LEU A 6 -2.73 -2.81 -14.62
N LYS A 7 -3.96 -3.26 -14.87
CA LYS A 7 -4.43 -3.60 -16.22
C LYS A 7 -4.73 -2.36 -17.07
N ASN A 8 -5.55 -1.43 -16.58
CA ASN A 8 -6.09 -0.35 -17.40
C ASN A 8 -5.21 0.89 -17.47
N LYS A 9 -4.25 1.06 -16.56
CA LYS A 9 -3.34 2.22 -16.53
C LYS A 9 -1.89 1.86 -16.79
N LEU A 10 -1.48 0.63 -16.51
CA LEU A 10 -0.09 0.16 -16.69
C LEU A 10 0.06 -0.92 -17.77
N ASP A 11 -1.02 -1.30 -18.45
CA ASP A 11 -1.06 -2.29 -19.54
C ASP A 11 -0.42 -3.66 -19.20
N TYR A 12 -0.47 -4.06 -17.92
CA TYR A 12 0.03 -5.38 -17.53
C TYR A 12 -0.90 -6.50 -18.00
N SER A 13 -0.31 -7.62 -18.43
CA SER A 13 -1.03 -8.86 -18.75
C SER A 13 -1.83 -9.37 -17.53
N ASP A 14 -2.90 -10.12 -17.79
CA ASP A 14 -3.78 -10.65 -16.75
C ASP A 14 -3.04 -11.48 -15.70
N ASP A 15 -2.07 -12.28 -16.15
CA ASP A 15 -1.23 -13.11 -15.30
C ASP A 15 -0.31 -12.27 -14.42
N THR A 16 0.40 -11.29 -15.02
CA THR A 16 1.32 -10.42 -14.28
C THR A 16 0.59 -9.58 -13.24
N ALA A 17 -0.56 -8.99 -13.59
CA ALA A 17 -1.35 -8.19 -12.66
C ALA A 17 -1.85 -9.00 -11.47
N THR A 18 -2.20 -10.27 -11.69
CA THR A 18 -2.65 -11.19 -10.64
C THR A 18 -1.51 -11.61 -9.71
N VAL A 19 -0.32 -11.87 -10.26
CA VAL A 19 0.88 -12.16 -9.45
C VAL A 19 1.24 -10.96 -8.57
N VAL A 20 1.29 -9.75 -9.13
CA VAL A 20 1.59 -8.53 -8.37
C VAL A 20 0.54 -8.29 -7.28
N TYR A 21 -0.74 -8.52 -7.59
CA TYR A 21 -1.82 -8.42 -6.61
C TYR A 21 -1.63 -9.41 -5.45
N HIS A 22 -1.33 -10.68 -5.73
CA HIS A 22 -1.12 -11.69 -4.69
C HIS A 22 0.10 -11.41 -3.81
N VAL A 23 1.21 -10.98 -4.41
CA VAL A 23 2.40 -10.58 -3.65
C VAL A 23 2.08 -9.38 -2.75
N PHE A 24 1.38 -8.36 -3.28
CA PHE A 24 0.95 -7.22 -2.48
C PHE A 24 0.04 -7.64 -1.32
N THR A 25 -0.95 -8.50 -1.57
CA THR A 25 -1.84 -9.03 -0.54
C THR A 25 -1.08 -9.82 0.53
N MET A 26 -0.08 -10.62 0.15
CA MET A 26 0.78 -11.34 1.10
C MET A 26 1.49 -10.37 2.04
N PHE A 27 2.07 -9.29 1.53
CA PHE A 27 2.70 -8.25 2.35
C PHE A 27 1.71 -7.55 3.28
N VAL A 28 0.50 -7.21 2.80
CA VAL A 28 -0.54 -6.56 3.62
C VAL A 28 -0.94 -7.42 4.81
N TYR A 29 -0.92 -8.75 4.69
CA TYR A 29 -1.18 -9.65 5.82
C TYR A 29 0.05 -9.95 6.67
N PHE A 30 1.25 -9.83 6.11
CA PHE A 30 2.51 -10.09 6.81
C PHE A 30 3.00 -8.90 7.67
N PHE A 31 2.93 -7.67 7.16
CA PHE A 31 3.38 -6.48 7.89
C PHE A 31 2.67 -6.23 9.23
N PRO A 32 1.36 -6.51 9.39
CA PRO A 32 0.66 -6.38 10.68
C PRO A 32 1.25 -7.27 11.78
N LEU A 33 1.78 -8.47 11.45
CA LEU A 33 2.46 -9.34 12.41
C LEU A 33 3.71 -8.66 12.98
N PHE A 34 4.52 -8.03 12.13
CA PHE A 34 5.68 -7.25 12.58
C PHE A 34 5.28 -6.01 13.39
N GLY A 35 4.24 -5.31 12.93
CA GLY A 35 3.69 -4.15 13.65
C GLY A 35 3.19 -4.51 15.05
N ALA A 36 2.54 -5.67 15.20
CA ALA A 36 2.06 -6.19 16.48
C ALA A 36 3.23 -6.57 17.42
N MET A 37 4.21 -7.33 16.92
CA MET A 37 5.41 -7.67 17.71
C MET A 37 6.15 -6.42 18.22
N LEU A 38 6.24 -5.37 17.39
CA LEU A 38 6.86 -4.10 17.77
C LEU A 38 6.00 -3.33 18.79
N ALA A 39 4.67 -3.42 18.68
CA ALA A 39 3.74 -2.82 19.64
C ALA A 39 3.84 -3.43 21.03
N ASP A 40 3.97 -4.76 21.08
CA ASP A 40 4.05 -5.53 22.32
C ASP A 40 5.42 -5.40 23.00
N SER A 41 6.50 -5.25 22.23
CA SER A 41 7.86 -5.30 22.78
C SER A 41 8.43 -3.96 23.28
N VAL A 42 8.06 -2.80 22.68
CA VAL A 42 8.88 -1.57 22.87
C VAL A 42 8.11 -0.30 23.20
N LEU A 43 6.90 -0.07 22.66
CA LEU A 43 6.33 1.30 22.57
C LEU A 43 5.01 1.52 23.33
N GLY A 44 4.32 0.45 23.72
CA GLY A 44 2.99 0.54 24.30
C GLY A 44 1.92 0.89 23.26
N LYS A 45 0.72 0.32 23.43
CA LYS A 45 -0.42 0.35 22.48
C LYS A 45 -0.69 1.70 21.82
N PHE A 46 -0.65 2.81 22.56
CA PHE A 46 -1.01 4.14 22.04
C PHE A 46 0.01 4.70 21.05
N LYS A 47 1.32 4.52 21.31
CA LYS A 47 2.36 5.05 20.44
C LYS A 47 2.41 4.29 19.12
N THR A 48 2.25 2.97 19.16
CA THR A 48 2.19 2.15 17.94
C THR A 48 1.04 2.53 17.03
N ILE A 49 -0.17 2.71 17.59
CA ILE A 49 -1.33 3.13 16.79
C ILE A 49 -1.07 4.50 16.15
N PHE A 50 -0.52 5.46 16.90
CA PHE A 50 -0.21 6.79 16.38
C PHE A 50 0.82 6.75 15.23
N TYR A 51 1.90 5.99 15.37
CA TYR A 51 2.90 5.84 14.31
C TYR A 51 2.32 5.15 13.07
N LEU A 52 1.54 4.08 13.23
CA LEU A 52 0.88 3.40 12.11
C LEU A 52 -0.13 4.30 11.41
N SER A 53 -0.86 5.15 12.14
CA SER A 53 -1.77 6.15 11.55
C SER A 53 -1.04 7.18 10.70
N ILE A 54 0.14 7.67 11.12
CA ILE A 54 0.96 8.58 10.31
C ILE A 54 1.44 7.90 9.03
N VAL A 55 1.95 6.67 9.13
CA VAL A 55 2.40 5.90 7.96
C VAL A 55 1.24 5.66 6.99
N TYR A 56 0.05 5.33 7.50
CA TYR A 56 -1.15 5.16 6.69
C TYR A 56 -1.58 6.46 5.98
N ALA A 57 -1.55 7.60 6.69
CA ALA A 57 -1.86 8.90 6.11
C ALA A 57 -0.86 9.27 4.99
N LEU A 58 0.44 9.05 5.20
CA LEU A 58 1.47 9.25 4.19
C LEU A 58 1.26 8.36 2.96
N GLY A 59 0.90 7.09 3.17
CA GLY A 59 0.56 6.16 2.09
C GLY A 59 -0.62 6.65 1.25
N GLN A 60 -1.66 7.19 1.88
CA GLN A 60 -2.79 7.77 1.18
C GLN A 60 -2.43 9.07 0.43
N LEU A 61 -1.55 9.91 0.99
CA LEU A 61 -1.04 11.10 0.30
C LEU A 61 -0.22 10.73 -0.94
N LEU A 62 0.66 9.73 -0.85
CA LEU A 62 1.43 9.23 -1.98
C LEU A 62 0.52 8.63 -3.06
N LEU A 63 -0.47 7.83 -2.67
CA LEU A 63 -1.45 7.27 -3.61
C LEU A 63 -2.26 8.36 -4.31
N SER A 64 -2.69 9.38 -3.55
CA SER A 64 -3.40 10.52 -4.10
C SER A 64 -2.51 11.29 -5.09
N ALA A 65 -1.28 11.63 -4.71
CA ALA A 65 -0.33 12.31 -5.59
C ALA A 65 -0.04 11.52 -6.88
N ALA A 66 0.12 10.19 -6.79
CA ALA A 66 0.30 9.31 -7.95
C ALA A 66 -0.96 9.22 -8.85
N SER A 67 -2.14 9.47 -8.29
CA SER A 67 -3.42 9.46 -9.02
C SER A 67 -3.78 10.79 -9.68
N VAL A 68 -3.12 11.89 -9.30
CA VAL A 68 -3.42 13.23 -9.82
C VAL A 68 -2.77 13.40 -11.22
N PRO A 69 -3.58 13.67 -12.27
CA PRO A 69 -3.10 13.72 -13.66
C PRO A 69 -2.51 15.09 -14.05
N THR A 70 -1.88 15.82 -13.13
CA THR A 70 -1.42 17.20 -13.39
C THR A 70 -0.10 17.30 -14.15
N LEU A 71 0.50 16.17 -14.60
CA LEU A 71 1.77 16.20 -15.34
C LEU A 71 1.66 16.01 -16.86
N GLY A 72 0.46 15.90 -17.46
CA GLY A 72 0.35 15.88 -18.93
C GLY A 72 1.20 14.80 -19.62
N LEU A 73 1.48 13.69 -18.93
CA LEU A 73 2.11 12.52 -19.53
C LEU A 73 1.00 11.65 -20.13
N PRO A 74 1.19 11.13 -21.35
CA PRO A 74 0.21 10.27 -22.00
C PRO A 74 -0.03 9.05 -21.11
N ILE A 75 -1.24 9.01 -20.56
CA ILE A 75 -1.88 7.80 -20.03
C ILE A 75 -2.29 6.88 -21.18
#